data_AF-A0A3R7P472-F1
#
_entry.id   AF-A0A3R7P472-F1
#
_cell.length_a   1.000
_cell.length_b   1.000
_cell.length_c   1.000
_cell.angle_alpha   90.00
_cell.angle_beta   90.00
_cell.angle_gamma   90.00
#
_symmetry.space_group_name_H-M   'P 1'
#
loop_
_entity.id
_entity.type
_entity.pdbx_description
1 polymer ?
#
loop_
_entity_poly.entity_id
_entity_poly.type
_entity_poly.pdbx_seq_one_letter_code
_entity_poly.pdbx_strand_id
1 'polypeptide(L)'
;MADELKFWIVILGAAVVKLLITKTQTLFQAVTSMAAAVFMAWVFTDPVLNWLSWPAENYRNAVAAVLALLGDTLIRRLLEISKSPTAFADLLKLFRGK
;
A
#
# COMPACT_ATOMS: atom_id res chain seq x y z
N MET A 1 21.59 -0.84 -11.43
CA MET A 1 20.89 -2.11 -11.71
C MET A 1 20.61 -2.93 -10.45
N ALA A 2 21.59 -3.10 -9.54
CA ALA A 2 21.38 -3.87 -8.31
C ALA A 2 20.28 -3.30 -7.39
N ASP A 3 20.20 -1.98 -7.24
CA ASP A 3 19.22 -1.38 -6.31
C ASP A 3 17.79 -1.42 -6.82
N GLU A 4 17.61 -1.36 -8.14
CA GLU A 4 16.31 -1.56 -8.78
C GLU A 4 15.84 -3.00 -8.60
N LEU A 5 16.74 -3.99 -8.76
CA LEU A 5 16.43 -5.39 -8.51
C LEU A 5 16.04 -5.63 -7.03
N LYS A 6 16.79 -5.05 -6.08
CA LYS A 6 16.46 -5.13 -4.65
C LYS A 6 15.08 -4.55 -4.34
N PHE A 7 14.74 -3.41 -4.94
CA PHE A 7 13.43 -2.78 -4.79
C PHE A 7 12.30 -3.72 -5.20
N TRP A 8 12.39 -4.32 -6.40
CA TRP A 8 11.38 -5.28 -6.88
C TRP A 8 11.31 -6.55 -6.03
N ILE A 9 12.45 -7.09 -5.59
CA ILE A 9 12.49 -8.26 -4.69
C ILE A 9 11.76 -7.95 -3.38
N VAL A 10 11.97 -6.78 -2.80
CA VAL A 10 11.34 -6.39 -1.54
C VAL A 10 9.83 -6.22 -1.69
N ILE A 11 9.37 -5.60 -2.78
CA ILE A 11 7.94 -5.44 -3.07
C ILE A 11 7.26 -6.80 -3.24
N LEU A 12 7.84 -7.66 -4.09
CA LEU A 12 7.29 -8.99 -4.35
C LEU A 12 7.34 -9.88 -3.10
N GLY A 13 8.45 -9.84 -2.36
CA GLY A 13 8.61 -10.55 -1.10
C GLY A 13 7.55 -10.14 -0.08
N ALA A 14 7.34 -8.83 0.10
CA ALA A 14 6.29 -8.30 0.98
C ALA A 14 4.88 -8.75 0.55
N ALA A 15 4.58 -8.70 -0.76
CA ALA A 15 3.30 -9.15 -1.29
C ALA A 15 3.06 -10.65 -1.05
N VAL A 16 4.08 -11.49 -1.27
CA VAL A 16 4.01 -12.94 -1.01
C VAL A 16 3.83 -13.22 0.48
N VAL A 17 4.61 -12.57 1.35
CA VAL A 17 4.47 -12.71 2.82
C VAL A 17 3.04 -12.36 3.26
N LYS A 18 2.46 -11.29 2.73
CA LYS A 18 1.07 -10.92 3.02
C LYS A 18 0.08 -12.00 2.60
N LEU A 19 0.24 -12.58 1.41
CA LEU A 19 -0.62 -13.67 0.94
C LEU A 19 -0.51 -14.90 1.84
N LEU A 20 0.71 -15.26 2.26
CA LEU A 20 0.95 -16.42 3.14
C LEU A 20 0.33 -16.22 4.53
N ILE A 21 0.33 -14.99 5.05
CA ILE A 21 -0.28 -14.67 6.35
C ILE A 21 -1.82 -14.65 6.24
N THR A 22 -2.37 -14.26 5.09
CA THR A 22 -3.82 -14.08 4.94
C THR A 22 -4.50 -15.43 4.63
N LYS A 23 -5.06 -16.07 5.67
CA LYS A 23 -5.66 -17.42 5.57
C LYS A 23 -6.93 -17.54 4.73
N THR A 24 -7.59 -16.44 4.37
CA THR A 24 -8.88 -16.44 3.65
C THR A 24 -8.84 -15.44 2.49
N GLN A 25 -8.45 -15.90 1.31
CA GLN A 25 -8.62 -15.17 0.06
C GLN A 25 -9.03 -16.13 -1.05
N THR A 26 -9.96 -15.69 -1.91
CA THR A 26 -10.20 -16.37 -3.18
C THR A 26 -9.04 -16.08 -4.13
N LEU A 27 -8.82 -16.94 -5.14
CA LEU A 27 -7.73 -16.76 -6.11
C LEU A 27 -7.76 -15.36 -6.76
N PHE A 28 -8.97 -14.88 -7.07
CA PHE A 28 -9.17 -13.54 -7.64
C PHE A 28 -8.82 -12.41 -6.65
N GLN A 29 -9.14 -12.58 -5.37
CA GLN A 29 -8.76 -11.63 -4.33
C GLN A 29 -7.24 -11.60 -4.10
N ALA A 30 -6.57 -12.75 -4.20
CA ALA A 30 -5.12 -12.83 -4.11
C ALA A 30 -4.43 -12.07 -5.25
N VAL A 31 -4.88 -12.28 -6.49
CA VAL A 31 -4.33 -11.58 -7.66
C VAL A 31 -4.56 -10.07 -7.57
N THR A 32 -5.78 -9.63 -7.24
CA THR A 32 -6.08 -8.21 -7.11
C THR A 32 -5.34 -7.57 -5.92
N SER A 33 -5.15 -8.30 -4.82
CA SER A 33 -4.34 -7.87 -3.67
C SER A 33 -2.86 -7.71 -4.04
N MET A 34 -2.28 -8.63 -4.81
CA MET A 34 -0.90 -8.51 -5.29
C MET A 34 -0.74 -7.31 -6.23
N ALA A 35 -1.66 -7.12 -7.18
CA ALA A 35 -1.63 -5.98 -8.09
C ALA A 35 -1.73 -4.65 -7.32
N ALA A 36 -2.62 -4.58 -6.32
CA ALA A 36 -2.76 -3.45 -5.43
C ALA A 36 -1.48 -3.16 -4.62
N ALA A 37 -0.86 -4.20 -4.06
CA ALA A 37 0.40 -4.09 -3.32
C ALA A 37 1.54 -3.53 -4.20
N VAL A 38 1.73 -4.11 -5.39
CA VAL A 38 2.75 -3.67 -6.35
C VAL A 38 2.50 -2.24 -6.80
N PHE A 39 1.27 -1.92 -7.18
CA PHE A 39 0.89 -0.57 -7.61
C PHE A 39 1.15 0.47 -6.52
N MET A 40 0.73 0.19 -5.28
CA MET A 40 0.91 1.13 -4.17
C MET A 40 2.38 1.35 -3.85
N ALA A 41 3.19 0.30 -3.82
CA ALA A 41 4.62 0.44 -3.60
C ALA A 41 5.31 1.18 -4.76
N TRP A 42 5.00 0.85 -6.00
CA TRP A 42 5.64 1.47 -7.16
C TRP A 42 5.30 2.95 -7.31
N VAL A 43 4.03 3.33 -7.12
CA VAL A 43 3.57 4.71 -7.33
C VAL A 43 3.84 5.61 -6.12
N PHE A 44 3.66 5.11 -4.90
CA PHE A 44 3.67 5.97 -3.71
C PHE A 44 4.97 5.96 -2.92
N THR A 45 5.95 5.11 -3.23
CA THR A 45 7.22 5.11 -2.47
C THR A 45 7.93 6.46 -2.55
N ASP A 46 8.19 6.97 -3.75
CA ASP A 46 8.91 8.25 -3.91
C ASP A 46 8.10 9.44 -3.38
N PRO A 47 6.78 9.57 -3.66
CA PRO A 47 5.94 10.59 -3.04
C PRO A 47 5.97 10.58 -1.50
N VAL A 48 5.90 9.39 -0.88
CA VAL A 48 5.91 9.26 0.58
C VAL A 48 7.27 9.66 1.15
N LEU A 49 8.37 9.25 0.52
CA LEU A 49 9.72 9.65 0.92
C LEU A 49 9.92 11.17 0.81
N ASN A 50 9.47 11.76 -0.29
CA ASN A 50 9.55 13.20 -0.51
C ASN A 50 8.70 13.96 0.50
N TRP A 51 7.49 13.48 0.80
CA TRP A 51 6.61 14.08 1.80
C TRP A 51 7.21 14.05 3.20
N LEU A 52 7.88 12.95 3.57
CA LEU A 52 8.59 12.81 4.84
C LEU A 52 9.99 13.45 4.84
N SER A 53 10.43 13.99 3.71
CA SER A 53 11.80 14.51 3.50
C SER A 53 12.88 13.49 3.88
N TRP A 54 12.62 12.20 3.63
CA TRP A 54 13.53 11.11 3.96
C TRP A 54 14.49 10.79 2.79
N PRO A 55 15.78 10.52 3.07
CA PRO A 55 16.73 10.15 2.03
C PRO A 55 16.39 8.78 1.44
N ALA A 56 16.09 8.75 0.14
CA ALA A 56 15.65 7.54 -0.57
C ALA A 56 16.68 6.40 -0.50
N GLU A 57 17.98 6.72 -0.44
CA GLU A 57 19.07 5.73 -0.35
C GLU A 57 18.91 4.77 0.84
N ASN A 58 18.42 5.27 1.98
CA ASN A 58 18.27 4.48 3.19
C ASN A 58 16.88 3.86 3.34
N TYR A 59 15.85 4.55 2.85
CA TYR A 59 14.46 4.23 3.21
C TYR A 59 13.60 3.71 2.06
N ARG A 60 14.05 3.79 0.80
CA ARG A 60 13.22 3.41 -0.36
C ARG A 60 12.69 1.99 -0.28
N ASN A 61 13.54 1.02 0.03
CA ASN A 61 13.12 -0.38 0.11
C ASN A 61 12.18 -0.62 1.31
N ALA A 62 12.47 -0.01 2.46
CA ALA A 62 11.65 -0.17 3.66
C ALA A 62 10.25 0.44 3.47
N VAL A 63 10.17 1.65 2.91
CA VAL A 63 8.90 2.32 2.60
C VAL A 63 8.12 1.54 1.54
N ALA A 64 8.78 1.05 0.50
CA ALA A 64 8.15 0.21 -0.52
C ALA A 64 7.57 -1.09 0.06
N ALA A 65 8.30 -1.76 0.96
CA ALA A 65 7.81 -2.95 1.65
C ALA A 65 6.53 -2.65 2.45
N VAL A 66 6.54 -1.56 3.23
CA VAL A 66 5.39 -1.14 4.04
C VAL A 66 4.20 -0.81 3.14
N LEU A 67 4.42 -0.06 2.07
CA LEU A 67 3.36 0.28 1.11
C LEU A 67 2.80 -0.96 0.40
N ALA A 68 3.65 -1.94 0.06
CA ALA A 68 3.20 -3.20 -0.50
C ALA A 68 2.31 -3.98 0.48
N LEU A 69 2.69 -4.03 1.76
CA LEU A 69 1.87 -4.67 2.80
C LEU A 69 0.54 -3.95 3.03
N LEU A 70 0.54 -2.62 2.98
CA LEU A 70 -0.66 -1.80 3.22
C LEU A 70 -1.56 -1.62 2.00
N GLY A 71 -1.04 -1.82 0.79
CA GLY A 71 -1.67 -1.35 -0.45
C GLY A 71 -3.08 -1.86 -0.67
N ASP A 72 -3.30 -3.17 -0.52
CA ASP A 72 -4.63 -3.76 -0.66
C ASP A 72 -5.62 -3.27 0.43
N THR A 73 -5.16 -3.05 1.66
CA THR A 73 -6.03 -2.52 2.74
C THR A 73 -6.40 -1.06 2.50
N LEU A 74 -5.44 -0.26 2.03
CA LEU A 74 -5.67 1.15 1.69
C LEU A 74 -6.62 1.28 0.51
N ILE A 75 -6.40 0.52 -0.57
CA ILE A 75 -7.26 0.57 -1.76
C ILE A 75 -8.68 0.10 -1.43
N ARG A 76 -8.84 -0.98 -0.65
CA ARG A 76 -10.18 -1.43 -0.21
C ARG A 76 -10.90 -0.36 0.60
N ARG A 77 -10.22 0.25 1.57
CA ARG A 77 -10.79 1.35 2.37
C ARG A 77 -11.16 2.56 1.51
N LEU A 78 -10.30 2.93 0.55
CA LEU A 78 -10.60 4.03 -0.38
C LEU A 78 -11.83 3.72 -1.25
N LEU A 79 -11.97 2.49 -1.72
CA LEU A 79 -13.13 2.03 -2.50
C LEU A 79 -14.41 1.92 -1.64
N GLU A 80 -14.30 1.55 -0.37
CA GLU A 80 -15.43 1.56 0.57
C GLU A 80 -15.91 2.99 0.82
N ILE A 81 -14.98 3.92 1.10
CA ILE A 81 -15.27 5.34 1.30
C ILE A 81 -15.95 5.94 0.07
N SER A 82 -15.50 5.61 -1.14
CA SER A 82 -16.06 6.18 -2.38
C SER A 82 -17.45 5.62 -2.73
N LYS A 83 -17.79 4.42 -2.25
CA LYS A 83 -19.12 3.80 -2.48
C LYS A 83 -20.19 4.32 -1.54
N SER A 84 -19.83 4.78 -0.35
CA SER A 84 -20.78 5.36 0.61
C SER A 84 -20.96 6.86 0.38
N PRO A 85 -22.17 7.34 0.03
CA PRO A 85 -22.46 8.77 -0.19
C PRO A 85 -22.18 9.65 1.05
N THR A 86 -22.13 9.05 2.25
CA THR A 86 -21.93 9.74 3.52
C THR A 86 -20.55 9.55 4.13
N ALA A 87 -19.69 8.63 3.67
CA ALA A 87 -18.42 8.39 4.35
C ALA A 87 -17.42 9.53 4.23
N PHE A 88 -17.45 10.31 3.15
CA PHE A 88 -16.64 11.52 3.10
C PHE A 88 -17.11 12.52 4.17
N ALA A 89 -18.43 12.67 4.36
CA ALA A 89 -19.00 13.51 5.41
C ALA A 89 -18.69 12.99 6.82
N ASP A 90 -18.67 11.67 7.04
CA ASP A 90 -18.33 11.06 8.33
C ASP A 90 -16.83 11.12 8.63
N LEU A 91 -15.97 10.97 7.62
CA LEU A 91 -14.52 11.18 7.75
C LEU A 91 -14.20 12.65 8.08
N LEU A 92 -14.91 13.59 7.45
CA LEU A 92 -14.78 15.03 7.71
C LEU A 92 -15.29 15.41 9.10
N LYS A 93 -16.37 14.79 9.58
CA LYS A 93 -16.84 14.94 10.98
C LYS A 93 -15.83 14.38 11.99
N LEU A 94 -15.14 13.29 11.66
CA LEU A 94 -14.13 12.67 12.53
C LEU A 94 -12.88 13.55 12.65
N PHE A 95 -12.51 14.26 11.59
CA PHE A 95 -11.44 15.27 11.61
C PHE A 95 -11.86 16.63 12.18
N ARG A 96 -13.15 16.97 12.12
CA ARG A 96 -13.73 18.22 12.65
C ARG A 96 -14.23 18.07 14.10
N GLY A 97 -13.99 16.91 14.72
CA GLY A 97 -14.34 16.58 16.09
C GLY A 97 -13.18 16.75 17.07
N LYS A 98 -12.41 17.84 16.95
CA LYS A 98 -11.69 18.53 18.03
C LYS A 98 -11.54 20.00 17.66
#